data_AF-A0A9D1AA01-F1
#
_entry.id   AF-A0A9D1AA01-F1
#
_cell.length_a   1.000
_cell.length_b   1.000
_cell.length_c   1.000
_cell.angle_alpha   90.00
_cell.angle_beta   90.00
_cell.angle_gamma   90.00
#
_symmetry.space_group_name_H-M   'P 1'
#
loop_
_entity.id
_entity.type
_entity.pdbx_description
1 polymer ?
#
loop_
_entity_poly.entity_id
_entity_poly.type
_entity_poly.pdbx_seq_one_letter_code
_entity_poly.pdbx_strand_id
1 'polypeptide(L)'
;MKKGRSLFLILAFCILALAGCSRQEEENEDEYTIYYVNTEETKLVESPYVPVSETFDGIMEELQQQLQEPPAGVSSALNGDVEIQGYQRGIDALRVDFSEEYYDLTNTEEVLLRAAAVKTFVQVPGVIKVMITVEGEQLVDLDGQPVPAMDGDTFIDTKEGGINSYQDASLSLYFAQEDGQELKREMRSIHYSSNMILSRVVVEQLIAGPEERGLARVLTEDTVIENIHIQDGVCTVYFSEAANQTPAESQVSPETALYAIVNSICDTCNDILGIRIVIDNGAVNTFRDEIDLDQTFNMNRAIIQGSGSSEMEAESAGETIQNSEEETQETVGNTQGIQEIETLETAGNTQGIQETEVQETAGNIQGVQETEPQEINGNIQEVQETGAPS
;
A
#
# COMPACT_ATOMS: atom_id res chain seq x y z
N MET A 1 -24.86 4.25 74.25
CA MET A 1 -25.19 3.83 72.86
C MET A 1 -25.35 5.05 71.93
N LYS A 2 -24.29 5.84 71.69
CA LYS A 2 -24.36 7.02 70.80
C LYS A 2 -23.25 7.09 69.74
N LYS A 3 -22.23 6.20 69.81
CA LYS A 3 -21.10 6.18 68.86
C LYS A 3 -21.34 5.31 67.61
N GLY A 4 -22.34 4.42 67.63
CA GLY A 4 -22.66 3.53 66.49
C GLY A 4 -23.66 4.10 65.47
N ARG A 5 -24.40 5.17 65.79
CA ARG A 5 -25.40 5.76 64.88
C ARG A 5 -24.79 6.75 63.88
N SER A 6 -23.64 7.34 64.21
CA SER A 6 -22.95 8.30 63.32
C SER A 6 -22.18 7.60 62.21
N LEU A 7 -21.67 6.38 62.44
CA LEU A 7 -20.93 5.62 61.43
C LEU A 7 -21.87 5.01 60.37
N PHE A 8 -23.08 4.63 60.77
CA PHE A 8 -24.09 4.07 59.86
C PHE A 8 -24.70 5.14 58.92
N LEU A 9 -24.79 6.39 59.37
CA LEU A 9 -25.28 7.51 58.55
C LEU A 9 -24.26 8.00 57.51
N ILE A 10 -22.96 7.87 57.80
CA ILE A 10 -21.90 8.23 56.84
C ILE A 10 -21.75 7.13 55.78
N LEU A 11 -21.89 5.85 56.16
CA LEU A 11 -21.86 4.74 55.21
C LEU A 11 -23.10 4.73 54.28
N ALA A 12 -24.27 5.12 54.78
CA ALA A 12 -25.47 5.26 53.95
C ALA A 12 -25.42 6.45 52.99
N PHE A 13 -24.66 7.50 53.30
CA PHE A 13 -24.47 8.65 52.40
C PHE A 13 -23.46 8.36 51.28
N CYS A 14 -22.47 7.49 51.51
CA CYS A 14 -21.50 7.07 50.49
C CYS A 14 -22.10 6.11 49.43
N ILE A 15 -23.19 5.39 49.74
CA ILE A 15 -23.84 4.49 48.77
C ILE A 15 -24.77 5.27 47.80
N LEU A 16 -25.26 6.44 48.21
CA LEU A 16 -26.12 7.30 47.38
C LEU A 16 -25.34 8.23 46.43
N ALA A 17 -24.01 8.34 46.58
CA ALA A 17 -23.15 9.14 45.71
C ALA A 17 -22.59 8.35 44.50
N LEU A 18 -22.92 7.06 44.37
CA LEU A 18 -22.53 6.22 43.23
C LEU A 18 -23.63 6.04 42.18
N ALA A 19 -24.79 6.70 42.34
CA ALA A 19 -25.71 6.93 41.23
C ALA A 19 -25.21 8.11 40.39
N GLY A 20 -23.97 8.01 39.91
CA GLY A 20 -23.57 8.76 38.73
C GLY A 20 -24.37 8.19 37.58
N CYS A 21 -25.24 8.99 36.98
CA CYS A 21 -25.80 8.68 35.67
C CYS A 21 -24.62 8.54 34.71
N SER A 22 -24.08 7.32 34.57
CA SER A 22 -23.53 6.91 33.29
C SER A 22 -24.71 7.01 32.34
N ARG A 23 -24.71 8.05 31.51
CA ARG A 23 -25.46 8.05 30.28
C ARG A 23 -24.87 6.90 29.49
N GLN A 24 -25.46 5.73 29.66
CA GLN A 24 -25.27 4.62 28.76
C GLN A 24 -25.84 5.15 27.46
N GLU A 25 -24.95 5.48 26.52
CA GLU A 25 -25.33 5.59 25.12
C GLU A 25 -25.99 4.25 24.81
N GLU A 26 -27.31 4.27 24.62
CA GLU A 26 -28.00 3.15 24.03
C GLU A 26 -27.46 3.10 22.60
N GLU A 27 -26.47 2.24 22.36
CA GLU A 27 -26.10 1.82 21.00
C GLU A 27 -27.39 1.29 20.38
N ASN A 28 -27.95 2.04 19.43
CA ASN A 28 -29.03 1.54 18.61
C ASN A 28 -28.43 0.43 17.74
N GLU A 29 -28.85 -0.81 17.97
CA GLU A 29 -28.38 -1.98 17.20
C GLU A 29 -28.68 -1.84 15.68
N ASP A 30 -29.54 -0.89 15.30
CA ASP A 30 -29.95 -0.60 13.92
C ASP A 30 -29.30 0.68 13.34
N GLU A 31 -28.38 1.34 14.05
CA GLU A 31 -27.67 2.53 13.57
C GLU A 31 -26.35 2.17 12.88
N TYR A 32 -26.17 2.69 11.67
CA TYR A 32 -25.00 2.55 10.82
C TYR A 32 -24.22 3.87 10.79
N THR A 33 -22.93 3.79 10.53
CA THR A 33 -22.09 4.95 10.24
C THR A 33 -21.78 5.01 8.76
N ILE A 34 -22.20 6.09 8.10
CA ILE A 34 -21.74 6.43 6.75
C ILE A 34 -20.45 7.22 6.86
N TYR A 35 -19.45 6.83 6.08
CA TYR A 35 -18.15 7.49 6.07
C TYR A 35 -18.04 8.40 4.86
N TYR A 36 -18.10 9.71 5.11
CA TYR A 36 -17.92 10.76 4.10
C TYR A 36 -16.51 11.30 4.10
N VAL A 37 -16.19 12.22 3.18
CA VAL A 37 -14.91 12.92 3.13
C VAL A 37 -15.06 14.34 3.66
N ASN A 38 -14.08 14.87 4.40
CA ASN A 38 -14.11 16.28 4.81
C ASN A 38 -13.97 17.23 3.61
N THR A 39 -14.32 18.50 3.78
CA THR A 39 -14.24 19.51 2.70
C THR A 39 -12.83 19.80 2.18
N GLU A 40 -11.79 19.34 2.89
CA GLU A 40 -10.39 19.48 2.48
C GLU A 40 -9.89 18.23 1.74
N GLU A 41 -10.73 17.19 1.61
CA GLU A 41 -10.44 15.93 0.90
C GLU A 41 -9.24 15.16 1.46
N THR A 42 -9.08 15.19 2.79
CA THR A 42 -7.92 14.60 3.48
C THR A 42 -8.28 13.47 4.44
N LYS A 43 -9.55 13.35 4.85
CA LYS A 43 -9.95 12.40 5.90
C LYS A 43 -11.42 12.02 5.83
N LEU A 44 -11.76 10.90 6.47
CA LEU A 44 -13.16 10.51 6.65
C LEU A 44 -13.84 11.27 7.80
N VAL A 45 -15.14 11.47 7.62
CA VAL A 45 -16.06 12.07 8.58
C VAL A 45 -17.22 11.11 8.75
N GLU A 46 -17.44 10.69 10.00
CA GLU A 46 -18.52 9.79 10.37
C GLU A 46 -19.86 10.53 10.42
N SER A 47 -20.89 9.92 9.87
CA SER A 47 -22.27 10.39 9.97
C SER A 47 -23.21 9.23 10.29
N PRO A 48 -23.98 9.30 11.39
CA PRO A 48 -24.94 8.24 11.73
C PRO A 48 -26.09 8.20 10.73
N TYR A 49 -26.57 7.00 10.43
CA TYR A 49 -27.68 6.72 9.54
C TYR A 49 -28.48 5.52 10.04
N VAL A 50 -29.80 5.59 10.00
CA VAL A 50 -30.69 4.48 10.38
C VAL A 50 -31.46 4.07 9.12
N PRO A 51 -31.18 2.89 8.54
CA PRO A 51 -31.91 2.40 7.37
C PRO A 51 -33.40 2.22 7.63
N VAL A 52 -34.19 2.39 6.58
CA VAL A 52 -35.64 2.15 6.60
C VAL A 52 -35.94 0.67 6.35
N SER A 53 -35.13 0.01 5.53
CA SER A 53 -35.22 -1.41 5.23
C SER A 53 -34.59 -2.26 6.32
N GLU A 54 -35.19 -3.44 6.54
CA GLU A 54 -34.63 -4.51 7.37
C GLU A 54 -34.03 -5.65 6.53
N THR A 55 -34.15 -5.58 5.20
CA THR A 55 -33.60 -6.59 4.29
C THR A 55 -32.17 -6.23 3.91
N PHE A 56 -31.32 -7.24 3.72
CA PHE A 56 -29.95 -7.06 3.27
C PHE A 56 -29.86 -6.17 2.02
N ASP A 57 -30.62 -6.50 0.97
CA ASP A 57 -30.56 -5.73 -0.29
C ASP A 57 -31.06 -4.30 -0.11
N GLY A 58 -32.14 -4.07 0.63
CA GLY A 58 -32.63 -2.71 0.86
C GLY A 58 -31.68 -1.88 1.71
N ILE A 59 -31.03 -2.48 2.73
CA ILE A 59 -29.99 -1.79 3.51
C ILE A 59 -28.81 -1.42 2.60
N MET A 60 -28.34 -2.36 1.77
CA MET A 60 -27.24 -2.10 0.84
C MET A 60 -27.56 -0.97 -0.15
N GLU A 61 -28.75 -0.97 -0.74
CA GLU A 61 -29.23 0.09 -1.62
C GLU A 61 -29.23 1.46 -0.91
N GLU A 62 -29.74 1.51 0.32
CA GLU A 62 -29.76 2.74 1.11
C GLU A 62 -28.34 3.25 1.45
N LEU A 63 -27.45 2.36 1.89
CA LEU A 63 -26.06 2.73 2.22
C LEU A 63 -25.30 3.21 0.97
N GLN A 64 -25.50 2.56 -0.18
CA GLN A 64 -24.95 3.00 -1.46
C GLN A 64 -25.47 4.39 -1.83
N GLN A 65 -26.77 4.63 -1.70
CA GLN A 65 -27.34 5.94 -1.96
C GLN A 65 -26.76 7.01 -1.01
N GLN A 66 -26.61 6.69 0.28
CA GLN A 66 -26.00 7.62 1.23
C GLN A 66 -24.56 7.99 0.85
N LEU A 67 -23.75 7.04 0.36
CA LEU A 67 -22.41 7.30 -0.13
C LEU A 67 -22.40 8.20 -1.38
N GLN A 68 -23.42 8.12 -2.23
CA GLN A 68 -23.56 8.98 -3.43
C GLN A 68 -24.08 10.39 -3.12
N GLU A 69 -24.94 10.53 -2.12
CA GLU A 69 -25.64 11.78 -1.79
C GLU A 69 -25.21 12.33 -0.42
N PRO A 70 -24.01 12.94 -0.30
CA PRO A 70 -23.50 13.44 0.97
C PRO A 70 -24.34 14.62 1.52
N PRO A 71 -24.51 14.73 2.84
CA PRO A 71 -25.15 15.88 3.45
C PRO A 71 -24.29 17.15 3.33
N ALA A 72 -24.91 18.31 3.54
CA ALA A 72 -24.21 19.58 3.46
C ALA A 72 -23.06 19.69 4.49
N GLY A 73 -21.87 20.06 4.02
CA GLY A 73 -20.68 20.27 4.86
C GLY A 73 -19.67 19.13 4.85
N VAL A 74 -19.93 18.06 4.11
CA VAL A 74 -19.00 16.97 3.78
C VAL A 74 -19.09 16.66 2.29
N SER A 75 -18.12 15.93 1.77
CA SER A 75 -18.05 15.47 0.39
C SER A 75 -18.30 13.96 0.30
N SER A 76 -18.73 13.50 -0.87
CA SER A 76 -18.78 12.08 -1.19
C SER A 76 -17.37 11.51 -1.21
N ALA A 77 -17.23 10.21 -0.93
CA ALA A 77 -15.99 9.50 -1.22
C ALA A 77 -15.94 9.01 -2.68
N LEU A 78 -17.08 8.97 -3.36
CA LEU A 78 -17.23 8.70 -4.80
C LEU A 78 -16.92 9.98 -5.59
N ASN A 79 -15.65 10.40 -5.58
CA ASN A 79 -15.15 11.54 -6.36
C ASN A 79 -14.93 11.14 -7.83
N GLY A 80 -14.67 12.12 -8.71
CA GLY A 80 -14.20 11.86 -10.08
C GLY A 80 -15.17 11.08 -10.99
N ASP A 81 -16.48 11.30 -10.84
CA ASP A 81 -17.54 10.60 -11.60
C ASP A 81 -17.62 9.07 -11.33
N VAL A 82 -16.92 8.55 -10.32
CA VAL A 82 -16.93 7.13 -9.96
C VAL A 82 -18.30 6.69 -9.46
N GLU A 83 -18.80 5.58 -10.00
CA GLU A 83 -20.07 4.98 -9.59
C GLU A 83 -19.87 3.60 -8.97
N ILE A 84 -20.72 3.25 -8.00
CA ILE A 84 -20.90 1.85 -7.57
C ILE A 84 -21.90 1.22 -8.54
N GLN A 85 -21.43 0.31 -9.40
CA GLN A 85 -22.24 -0.35 -10.43
C GLN A 85 -23.09 -1.49 -9.85
N GLY A 86 -22.63 -2.09 -8.75
CA GLY A 86 -23.40 -3.09 -8.03
C GLY A 86 -22.62 -3.80 -6.95
N TYR A 87 -23.30 -4.73 -6.29
CA TYR A 87 -22.70 -5.59 -5.29
C TYR A 87 -23.17 -7.03 -5.44
N GLN A 88 -22.33 -7.97 -5.03
CA GLN A 88 -22.65 -9.39 -5.04
C GLN A 88 -22.20 -10.05 -3.74
N ARG A 89 -23.12 -10.73 -3.07
CA ARG A 89 -22.83 -11.45 -1.84
C ARG A 89 -22.03 -12.72 -2.13
N GLY A 90 -20.77 -12.76 -1.70
CA GLY A 90 -19.94 -13.96 -1.70
C GLY A 90 -20.01 -14.72 -0.37
N ILE A 91 -19.29 -15.84 -0.32
CA ILE A 91 -19.17 -16.67 0.90
C ILE A 91 -18.26 -15.99 1.93
N ASP A 92 -17.14 -15.42 1.47
CA ASP A 92 -16.09 -14.86 2.35
C ASP A 92 -16.04 -13.32 2.33
N ALA A 93 -16.58 -12.69 1.29
CA ALA A 93 -16.58 -11.25 1.12
C ALA A 93 -17.80 -10.78 0.32
N LEU A 94 -18.25 -9.56 0.59
CA LEU A 94 -19.14 -8.80 -0.29
C LEU A 94 -18.30 -8.23 -1.43
N ARG A 95 -18.62 -8.59 -2.66
CA ARG A 95 -18.03 -7.94 -3.83
C ARG A 95 -18.75 -6.63 -4.11
N VAL A 96 -18.01 -5.54 -4.29
CA VAL A 96 -18.52 -4.22 -4.68
C VAL A 96 -17.81 -3.80 -5.95
N ASP A 97 -18.59 -3.53 -7.00
CA ASP A 97 -18.09 -3.22 -8.33
C ASP A 97 -18.19 -1.71 -8.60
N PHE A 98 -17.09 -1.11 -9.01
CA PHE A 98 -16.99 0.30 -9.36
C PHE A 98 -16.82 0.49 -10.88
N SER A 99 -17.13 1.69 -11.36
CA SER A 99 -16.93 2.08 -12.75
C SER A 99 -15.45 2.33 -13.09
N GLU A 100 -15.13 2.33 -14.39
CA GLU A 100 -13.76 2.53 -14.91
C GLU A 100 -13.07 3.81 -14.40
N GLU A 101 -13.82 4.88 -14.15
CA GLU A 101 -13.33 6.16 -13.60
C GLU A 101 -12.63 6.00 -12.24
N TYR A 102 -12.82 4.86 -11.57
CA TYR A 102 -12.07 4.49 -10.39
C TYR A 102 -10.56 4.63 -10.61
N TYR A 103 -10.08 4.33 -11.82
CA TYR A 103 -8.66 4.44 -12.18
C TYR A 103 -8.16 5.87 -12.39
N ASP A 104 -9.07 6.85 -12.51
CA ASP A 104 -8.73 8.26 -12.67
C ASP A 104 -8.53 8.99 -11.33
N LEU A 105 -8.89 8.34 -10.22
CA LEU A 105 -8.77 8.91 -8.87
C LEU A 105 -7.30 9.20 -8.52
N THR A 106 -7.08 10.32 -7.82
CA THR A 106 -5.81 10.53 -7.12
C THR A 106 -5.65 9.52 -5.99
N ASN A 107 -4.42 9.31 -5.52
CA ASN A 107 -4.17 8.35 -4.44
C ASN A 107 -5.00 8.63 -3.18
N THR A 108 -5.11 9.91 -2.79
CA THR A 108 -5.86 10.29 -1.60
C THR A 108 -7.35 10.00 -1.77
N GLU A 109 -7.93 10.34 -2.93
CA GLU A 109 -9.34 10.06 -3.23
C GLU A 109 -9.62 8.57 -3.26
N GLU A 110 -8.75 7.78 -3.91
CA GLU A 110 -8.88 6.33 -3.99
C GLU A 110 -8.86 5.68 -2.59
N VAL A 111 -7.91 6.06 -1.74
CA VAL A 111 -7.79 5.53 -0.37
C VAL A 111 -9.02 5.90 0.45
N LEU A 112 -9.47 7.15 0.37
CA LEU A 112 -10.67 7.62 1.08
C LEU A 112 -11.92 6.88 0.57
N LEU A 113 -12.05 6.65 -0.73
CA LEU A 113 -13.13 5.87 -1.34
C LEU A 113 -13.14 4.44 -0.83
N ARG A 114 -12.01 3.71 -0.93
CA ARG A 114 -11.90 2.32 -0.45
C ARG A 114 -12.28 2.24 1.02
N ALA A 115 -11.73 3.13 1.85
CA ALA A 115 -11.98 3.16 3.27
C ALA A 115 -13.45 3.47 3.60
N ALA A 116 -14.03 4.46 2.93
CA ALA A 116 -15.43 4.84 3.10
C ALA A 116 -16.38 3.69 2.76
N ALA A 117 -16.18 3.06 1.60
CA ALA A 117 -17.00 1.93 1.16
C ALA A 117 -16.85 0.74 2.11
N VAL A 118 -15.62 0.33 2.43
CA VAL A 118 -15.37 -0.83 3.30
C VAL A 118 -15.95 -0.59 4.69
N LYS A 119 -15.61 0.52 5.36
CA LYS A 119 -16.10 0.81 6.71
C LYS A 119 -17.63 0.95 6.75
N THR A 120 -18.25 1.49 5.70
CA THR A 120 -19.72 1.57 5.59
C THR A 120 -20.35 0.18 5.46
N PHE A 121 -19.88 -0.67 4.54
CA PHE A 121 -20.56 -1.92 4.22
C PHE A 121 -20.28 -3.08 5.18
N VAL A 122 -19.13 -3.13 5.87
CA VAL A 122 -18.82 -4.20 6.85
C VAL A 122 -19.70 -4.16 8.10
N GLN A 123 -20.46 -3.07 8.31
CA GLN A 123 -21.46 -2.98 9.36
C GLN A 123 -22.72 -3.80 9.03
N VAL A 124 -22.95 -4.15 7.76
CA VAL A 124 -24.14 -4.90 7.35
C VAL A 124 -24.05 -6.35 7.85
N PRO A 125 -25.09 -6.86 8.55
CA PRO A 125 -25.07 -8.21 9.10
C PRO A 125 -24.70 -9.29 8.07
N GLY A 126 -23.60 -9.98 8.35
CA GLY A 126 -23.06 -11.04 7.50
C GLY A 126 -22.13 -10.57 6.38
N VAL A 127 -21.71 -9.30 6.38
CA VAL A 127 -20.58 -8.80 5.59
C VAL A 127 -19.36 -8.74 6.50
N ILE A 128 -18.43 -9.67 6.31
CA ILE A 128 -17.20 -9.73 7.12
C ILE A 128 -16.08 -8.92 6.45
N LYS A 129 -16.03 -8.99 5.12
CA LYS A 129 -15.04 -8.31 4.28
C LYS A 129 -15.69 -7.78 3.02
N VAL A 130 -15.05 -6.80 2.40
CA VAL A 130 -15.41 -6.22 1.11
C VAL A 130 -14.28 -6.47 0.12
N MET A 131 -14.61 -7.05 -1.03
CA MET A 131 -13.73 -7.20 -2.19
C MET A 131 -14.12 -6.16 -3.23
N ILE A 132 -13.16 -5.35 -3.66
CA ILE A 132 -13.38 -4.32 -4.68
C ILE A 132 -13.08 -4.89 -6.05
N THR A 133 -13.96 -4.63 -7.00
CA THR A 133 -13.76 -4.87 -8.43
C THR A 133 -14.06 -3.62 -9.24
N VAL A 134 -13.51 -3.54 -10.44
CA VAL A 134 -13.73 -2.42 -11.37
C VAL A 134 -14.12 -3.00 -12.72
N GLU A 135 -15.25 -2.57 -13.29
CA GLU A 135 -15.81 -3.12 -14.54
C GLU A 135 -15.91 -4.66 -14.55
N GLY A 136 -16.28 -5.27 -13.42
CA GLY A 136 -16.39 -6.72 -13.34
C GLY A 136 -15.05 -7.47 -13.20
N GLU A 137 -13.90 -6.79 -13.17
CA GLU A 137 -12.58 -7.41 -13.00
C GLU A 137 -12.02 -7.23 -11.59
N GLN A 138 -11.27 -8.22 -11.11
CA GLN A 138 -10.67 -8.15 -9.78
C GLN A 138 -9.64 -7.02 -9.72
N LEU A 139 -9.77 -6.13 -8.73
CA LEU A 139 -8.78 -5.10 -8.49
C LEU A 139 -7.45 -5.76 -8.15
N VAL A 140 -6.41 -5.40 -8.89
CA VAL A 140 -5.05 -5.86 -8.64
C VAL A 140 -4.22 -4.71 -8.10
N ASP A 141 -3.29 -5.05 -7.22
CA ASP A 141 -2.14 -4.21 -6.97
C ASP A 141 -1.22 -4.27 -8.19
N LEU A 142 -0.05 -3.70 -8.01
CA LEU A 142 0.76 -3.25 -9.12
C LEU A 142 1.88 -4.24 -9.44
N ASP A 143 2.02 -5.26 -8.60
CA ASP A 143 2.68 -6.52 -8.92
C ASP A 143 1.70 -7.47 -9.66
N GLY A 144 0.53 -6.95 -10.07
CA GLY A 144 -0.57 -7.71 -10.66
C GLY A 144 -1.21 -8.69 -9.67
N GLN A 145 -0.92 -8.56 -8.37
CA GLN A 145 -1.49 -9.44 -7.37
C GLN A 145 -2.88 -8.93 -7.00
N PRO A 146 -3.86 -9.83 -6.84
CA PRO A 146 -5.19 -9.42 -6.41
C PRO A 146 -5.16 -8.64 -5.08
N VAL A 147 -5.78 -7.45 -5.06
CA VAL A 147 -6.04 -6.75 -3.80
C VAL A 147 -6.94 -7.64 -2.94
N PRO A 148 -6.52 -8.01 -1.72
CA PRO A 148 -7.30 -8.90 -0.88
C PRO A 148 -8.58 -8.20 -0.41
N ALA A 149 -9.59 -9.01 -0.05
CA ALA A 149 -10.79 -8.47 0.59
C ALA A 149 -10.42 -7.78 1.93
N MET A 150 -10.96 -6.59 2.13
CA MET A 150 -10.65 -5.67 3.22
C MET A 150 -11.77 -5.68 4.27
N ASP A 151 -11.41 -5.36 5.51
CA ASP A 151 -12.34 -5.20 6.65
C ASP A 151 -12.14 -3.84 7.33
N GLY A 152 -12.92 -3.56 8.37
CA GLY A 152 -12.84 -2.29 9.10
C GLY A 152 -11.47 -2.03 9.76
N ASP A 153 -10.73 -3.09 10.07
CA ASP A 153 -9.40 -3.03 10.71
C ASP A 153 -8.26 -2.86 9.69
N THR A 154 -8.54 -3.05 8.40
CA THR A 154 -7.58 -2.81 7.31
C THR A 154 -7.11 -1.35 7.26
N PHE A 155 -7.93 -0.43 7.79
CA PHE A 155 -7.74 1.01 7.75
C PHE A 155 -7.45 1.55 9.15
N ILE A 156 -6.19 1.94 9.40
CA ILE A 156 -5.79 2.50 10.70
C ILE A 156 -6.14 3.99 10.74
N ASP A 157 -7.09 4.36 11.60
CA ASP A 157 -7.35 5.75 11.97
C ASP A 157 -6.28 6.24 12.95
N THR A 158 -5.37 7.07 12.48
CA THR A 158 -4.41 7.72 13.37
C THR A 158 -5.09 8.84 14.14
N LYS A 159 -4.72 9.04 15.42
CA LYS A 159 -5.29 10.13 16.27
C LYS A 159 -5.02 11.54 15.75
N GLU A 160 -4.19 11.67 14.71
CA GLU A 160 -3.94 12.91 13.97
C GLU A 160 -4.88 13.09 12.75
N GLY A 161 -5.86 12.19 12.57
CA GLY A 161 -7.05 12.42 11.77
C GLY A 161 -6.96 11.98 10.31
N GLY A 162 -6.31 10.87 10.00
CA GLY A 162 -6.28 10.27 8.66
C GLY A 162 -6.29 8.74 8.68
N ILE A 163 -6.83 8.15 7.60
CA ILE A 163 -6.89 6.71 7.36
C ILE A 163 -5.64 6.27 6.61
N ASN A 164 -4.75 5.56 7.30
CA ASN A 164 -3.45 5.24 6.76
C ASN A 164 -3.08 3.75 6.92
N SER A 165 -3.16 2.95 5.85
CA SER A 165 -2.25 1.81 5.65
C SER A 165 -1.04 2.32 4.86
N TYR A 166 -0.04 2.86 5.55
CA TYR A 166 1.11 3.52 4.91
C TYR A 166 2.38 2.72 5.19
N GLN A 167 3.30 2.78 4.23
CA GLN A 167 4.66 2.26 4.34
C GLN A 167 5.64 3.42 4.29
N ASP A 168 6.72 3.30 5.05
CA ASP A 168 7.88 4.15 4.89
C ASP A 168 8.80 3.54 3.84
N ALA A 169 9.17 4.33 2.83
CA ALA A 169 10.21 3.94 1.87
C ALA A 169 11.35 4.94 1.88
N SER A 170 12.56 4.42 1.67
CA SER A 170 13.73 5.22 1.36
C SER A 170 14.02 5.07 -0.12
N LEU A 171 13.62 6.06 -0.92
CA LEU A 171 13.84 6.06 -2.36
C LEU A 171 15.28 6.41 -2.69
N SER A 172 15.82 5.73 -3.70
CA SER A 172 17.06 6.09 -4.38
C SER A 172 16.72 6.83 -5.66
N LEU A 173 16.64 8.17 -5.61
CA LEU A 173 16.31 9.00 -6.76
C LEU A 173 17.59 9.48 -7.44
N TYR A 174 17.66 9.38 -8.76
CA TYR A 174 18.80 9.85 -9.53
C TYR A 174 18.42 11.11 -10.29
N PHE A 175 19.17 12.18 -10.04
CA PHE A 175 19.03 13.44 -10.77
C PHE A 175 20.33 13.80 -11.44
N ALA A 176 20.23 14.63 -12.49
CA ALA A 176 21.40 15.07 -13.22
C ALA A 176 22.21 16.08 -12.41
N GLN A 177 23.52 16.07 -12.58
CA GLN A 177 24.40 17.10 -12.04
C GLN A 177 24.35 18.39 -12.87
N GLU A 178 25.06 19.42 -12.42
CA GLU A 178 25.09 20.76 -13.06
C GLU A 178 25.55 20.73 -14.53
N ASP A 179 26.39 19.78 -14.93
CA ASP A 179 26.82 19.60 -16.33
C ASP A 179 25.82 18.85 -17.21
N GLY A 180 24.80 18.24 -16.59
CA GLY A 180 23.75 17.49 -17.25
C GLY A 180 24.17 16.14 -17.84
N GLN A 181 25.37 15.64 -17.54
CA GLN A 181 25.91 14.39 -18.11
C GLN A 181 25.90 13.23 -17.12
N GLU A 182 26.26 13.49 -15.87
CA GLU A 182 26.32 12.47 -14.82
C GLU A 182 25.09 12.52 -13.90
N LEU A 183 24.76 11.37 -13.32
CA LEU A 183 23.72 11.21 -12.32
C LEU A 183 24.32 11.19 -10.92
N LYS A 184 23.65 11.87 -10.00
CA LYS A 184 23.89 11.75 -8.56
C LYS A 184 22.66 11.16 -7.89
N ARG A 185 22.89 10.22 -6.98
CA ARG A 185 21.84 9.66 -6.13
C ARG A 185 21.50 10.62 -4.98
N GLU A 186 20.22 10.94 -4.87
CA GLU A 186 19.57 11.61 -3.77
C GLU A 186 18.69 10.58 -3.02
N MET A 187 18.90 10.43 -1.71
CA MET A 187 18.05 9.57 -0.88
C MET A 187 16.87 10.37 -0.36
N ARG A 188 15.65 9.90 -0.60
CA ARG A 188 14.43 10.56 -0.11
C ARG A 188 13.61 9.60 0.73
N SER A 189 13.38 9.94 1.99
CA SER A 189 12.44 9.22 2.85
C SER A 189 11.04 9.72 2.59
N ILE A 190 10.13 8.82 2.26
CA ILE A 190 8.74 9.13 2.00
C ILE A 190 7.84 8.26 2.86
N HIS A 191 6.67 8.81 3.17
CA HIS A 191 5.56 8.08 3.76
C HIS A 191 4.48 7.99 2.68
N TYR A 192 4.17 6.77 2.22
CA TYR A 192 3.24 6.58 1.10
C TYR A 192 2.28 5.44 1.38
N SER A 193 1.13 5.48 0.72
CA SER A 193 0.10 4.47 0.94
C SER A 193 0.54 3.11 0.40
N SER A 194 0.31 2.05 1.17
CA SER A 194 0.68 0.67 0.81
C SER A 194 -0.06 0.13 -0.42
N ASN A 195 -1.04 0.86 -0.95
CA ASN A 195 -1.76 0.53 -2.19
C ASN A 195 -1.13 1.16 -3.45
N MET A 196 -0.07 1.98 -3.33
CA MET A 196 0.64 2.56 -4.49
C MET A 196 1.81 1.68 -4.94
N ILE A 197 2.19 1.82 -6.22
CA ILE A 197 3.38 1.14 -6.73
C ILE A 197 4.56 1.96 -6.29
N LEU A 198 5.54 1.29 -5.71
CA LEU A 198 6.80 1.93 -5.44
C LEU A 198 7.41 2.57 -6.70
N SER A 199 7.30 1.91 -7.87
CA SER A 199 7.76 2.46 -9.16
C SER A 199 7.04 3.75 -9.57
N ARG A 200 5.73 3.84 -9.40
CA ARG A 200 4.98 5.08 -9.68
C ARG A 200 5.42 6.17 -8.74
N VAL A 201 5.51 5.85 -7.46
CA VAL A 201 5.95 6.80 -6.43
C VAL A 201 7.35 7.32 -6.76
N VAL A 202 8.29 6.46 -7.18
CA VAL A 202 9.62 6.87 -7.64
C VAL A 202 9.52 7.87 -8.80
N VAL A 203 8.71 7.57 -9.83
CA VAL A 203 8.55 8.45 -11.00
C VAL A 203 7.86 9.76 -10.63
N GLU A 204 6.84 9.74 -9.79
CA GLU A 204 6.19 10.95 -9.26
C GLU A 204 7.18 11.83 -8.51
N GLN A 205 8.09 11.23 -7.73
CA GLN A 205 9.15 11.97 -7.05
C GLN A 205 10.22 12.52 -8.00
N LEU A 206 10.50 11.85 -9.13
CA LEU A 206 11.32 12.40 -10.21
C LEU A 206 10.65 13.58 -10.92
N ILE A 207 9.32 13.49 -11.14
CA ILE A 207 8.50 14.58 -11.69
C ILE A 207 8.40 15.75 -10.71
N ALA A 208 8.43 15.50 -9.40
CA ALA A 208 8.53 16.58 -8.41
C ALA A 208 9.88 17.32 -8.49
N GLY A 209 10.95 16.62 -8.88
CA GLY A 209 12.29 17.17 -9.06
C GLY A 209 13.19 16.98 -7.82
N PRO A 210 14.47 17.42 -7.90
CA PRO A 210 15.44 17.24 -6.82
C PRO A 210 15.19 18.18 -5.63
N GLU A 211 15.48 17.70 -4.43
CA GLU A 211 15.51 18.52 -3.21
C GLU A 211 16.93 19.00 -2.88
N GLU A 212 17.95 18.26 -3.30
CA GLU A 212 19.34 18.60 -3.10
C GLU A 212 19.76 19.74 -4.05
N ARG A 213 20.39 20.78 -3.49
CA ARG A 213 20.92 21.89 -4.28
C ARG A 213 22.04 21.42 -5.21
N GLY A 214 22.05 21.96 -6.42
CA GLY A 214 23.07 21.65 -7.43
C GLY A 214 22.72 20.44 -8.31
N LEU A 215 21.54 19.85 -8.11
CA LEU A 215 20.97 18.86 -9.01
C LEU A 215 19.93 19.50 -9.94
N ALA A 216 19.80 18.93 -11.13
CA ALA A 216 18.92 19.40 -12.18
C ALA A 216 17.74 18.44 -12.39
N ARG A 217 16.59 19.04 -12.66
CA ARG A 217 15.35 18.37 -13.03
C ARG A 217 15.54 17.58 -14.33
N VAL A 218 15.00 16.35 -14.35
CA VAL A 218 15.12 15.41 -15.47
C VAL A 218 13.82 15.28 -16.29
N LEU A 219 12.66 15.51 -15.67
CA LEU A 219 11.32 15.50 -16.26
C LEU A 219 10.60 16.83 -16.02
N THR A 220 9.74 17.26 -16.94
CA THR A 220 8.91 18.47 -16.77
C THR A 220 7.83 18.24 -15.70
N GLU A 221 7.39 19.31 -15.04
CA GLU A 221 6.30 19.24 -14.04
C GLU A 221 4.96 18.84 -14.66
N ASP A 222 4.78 19.11 -15.95
CA ASP A 222 3.58 18.74 -16.71
C ASP A 222 3.57 17.27 -17.16
N THR A 223 4.61 16.49 -16.82
CA THR A 223 4.67 15.06 -17.15
C THR A 223 3.61 14.30 -16.36
N VAL A 224 2.71 13.62 -17.09
CA VAL A 224 1.73 12.68 -16.52
C VAL A 224 2.16 11.24 -16.76
N ILE A 225 2.06 10.42 -15.71
CA ILE A 225 2.15 8.96 -15.78
C ILE A 225 0.76 8.45 -16.16
N GLU A 226 0.61 7.94 -17.37
CA GLU A 226 -0.67 7.41 -17.87
C GLU A 226 -0.93 6.01 -17.31
N ASN A 227 0.12 5.17 -17.25
CA ASN A 227 0.02 3.82 -16.71
C ASN A 227 1.42 3.29 -16.34
N ILE A 228 1.48 2.29 -15.47
CA ILE A 228 2.68 1.49 -15.22
C ILE A 228 2.27 0.01 -15.18
N HIS A 229 2.96 -0.80 -15.98
CA HIS A 229 2.75 -2.24 -16.05
C HIS A 229 4.05 -2.98 -15.74
N ILE A 230 4.04 -3.88 -14.77
CA ILE A 230 5.22 -4.69 -14.41
C ILE A 230 4.95 -6.14 -14.79
N GLN A 231 5.87 -6.72 -15.55
CA GLN A 231 5.79 -8.12 -15.95
C GLN A 231 7.19 -8.71 -16.07
N ASP A 232 7.40 -9.88 -15.46
CA ASP A 232 8.65 -10.66 -15.56
C ASP A 232 9.92 -9.84 -15.24
N GLY A 233 9.84 -8.98 -14.23
CA GLY A 233 10.96 -8.11 -13.81
C GLY A 233 11.22 -6.90 -14.72
N VAL A 234 10.31 -6.62 -15.67
CA VAL A 234 10.36 -5.46 -16.55
C VAL A 234 9.21 -4.50 -16.24
N CYS A 235 9.53 -3.25 -15.90
CA CYS A 235 8.55 -2.20 -15.65
C CYS A 235 8.37 -1.33 -16.90
N THR A 236 7.19 -1.38 -17.51
CA THR A 236 6.80 -0.50 -18.62
C THR A 236 6.09 0.73 -18.05
N VAL A 237 6.65 1.90 -18.27
CA VAL A 237 6.06 3.18 -17.86
C VAL A 237 5.49 3.89 -19.08
N TYR A 238 4.19 4.18 -19.02
CA TYR A 238 3.45 4.92 -20.04
C TYR A 238 3.34 6.37 -19.60
N PHE A 239 3.82 7.28 -20.43
CA PHE A 239 3.80 8.69 -20.18
C PHE A 239 3.02 9.45 -21.25
N SER A 240 2.42 10.56 -20.83
CA SER A 240 1.99 11.62 -21.74
C SER A 240 3.16 12.17 -22.58
N GLU A 241 2.84 12.83 -23.71
CA GLU A 241 3.82 13.46 -24.61
C GLU A 241 4.79 14.41 -23.86
N ALA A 242 4.34 15.05 -22.77
CA ALA A 242 5.14 15.97 -21.97
C ALA A 242 6.44 15.33 -21.43
N ALA A 243 6.49 14.02 -21.17
CA ALA A 243 7.73 13.35 -20.77
C ALA A 243 8.87 13.50 -21.79
N ASN A 244 8.53 13.67 -23.08
CA ASN A 244 9.50 13.83 -24.15
C ASN A 244 10.07 15.25 -24.26
N GLN A 245 9.59 16.18 -23.44
CA GLN A 245 10.06 17.56 -23.44
C GLN A 245 11.30 17.73 -22.55
N THR A 246 12.16 18.66 -22.93
CA THR A 246 13.31 19.06 -22.11
C THR A 246 12.86 20.14 -21.12
N PRO A 247 13.11 19.98 -19.80
CA PRO A 247 12.85 21.04 -18.83
C PRO A 247 13.49 22.37 -19.22
N ALA A 248 12.81 23.48 -18.94
CA ALA A 248 13.30 24.81 -19.30
C ALA A 248 14.71 25.07 -18.73
N GLU A 249 15.58 25.65 -19.56
CA GLU A 249 16.96 25.99 -19.19
C GLU A 249 17.85 24.79 -18.77
N SER A 250 17.39 23.57 -19.04
CA SER A 250 18.14 22.36 -18.71
C SER A 250 19.28 22.09 -19.70
N GLN A 251 20.43 21.68 -19.18
CA GLN A 251 21.56 21.13 -19.95
C GLN A 251 21.59 19.59 -19.90
N VAL A 252 20.57 18.97 -19.30
CA VAL A 252 20.52 17.52 -19.09
C VAL A 252 20.39 16.80 -20.42
N SER A 253 21.33 15.91 -20.71
CA SER A 253 21.31 15.11 -21.94
C SER A 253 20.10 14.16 -21.97
N PRO A 254 19.60 13.76 -23.16
CA PRO A 254 18.59 12.72 -23.26
C PRO A 254 18.96 11.43 -22.54
N GLU A 255 20.23 11.02 -22.61
CA GLU A 255 20.73 9.82 -21.94
C GLU A 255 20.65 9.93 -20.43
N THR A 256 21.12 11.04 -19.87
CA THR A 256 21.08 11.31 -18.43
C THR A 256 19.63 11.37 -17.93
N ALA A 257 18.73 12.03 -18.65
CA ALA A 257 17.32 12.10 -18.25
C ALA A 257 16.61 10.74 -18.32
N LEU A 258 16.86 9.94 -19.36
CA LEU A 258 16.29 8.60 -19.47
C LEU A 258 16.81 7.70 -18.35
N TYR A 259 18.12 7.67 -18.12
CA TYR A 259 18.69 6.83 -17.08
C TYR A 259 18.44 7.34 -15.66
N ALA A 260 18.06 8.61 -15.47
CA ALA A 260 17.52 9.06 -14.20
C ALA A 260 16.25 8.26 -13.82
N ILE A 261 15.35 8.06 -14.77
CA ILE A 261 14.14 7.24 -14.59
C ILE A 261 14.54 5.78 -14.37
N VAL A 262 15.38 5.24 -15.26
CA VAL A 262 15.75 3.82 -15.23
C VAL A 262 16.47 3.46 -13.94
N ASN A 263 17.50 4.22 -13.57
CA ASN A 263 18.30 3.93 -12.38
C ASN A 263 17.50 4.12 -11.09
N SER A 264 16.59 5.10 -11.02
CA SER A 264 15.79 5.32 -9.81
C SER A 264 14.81 4.19 -9.56
N ILE A 265 14.14 3.69 -10.60
CA ILE A 265 13.21 2.57 -10.46
C ILE A 265 13.99 1.30 -10.11
N CYS A 266 15.05 0.97 -10.85
CA CYS A 266 15.83 -0.25 -10.59
C CYS A 266 16.56 -0.26 -9.23
N ASP A 267 17.06 0.87 -8.74
CA ASP A 267 17.77 0.93 -7.45
C ASP A 267 16.80 1.01 -6.25
N THR A 268 15.56 1.45 -6.46
CA THR A 268 14.54 1.51 -5.41
C THR A 268 13.70 0.24 -5.34
N CYS A 269 13.35 -0.34 -6.49
CA CYS A 269 12.49 -1.51 -6.60
C CYS A 269 13.32 -2.77 -6.89
N ASN A 270 13.62 -3.55 -5.85
CA ASN A 270 14.58 -4.67 -5.90
C ASN A 270 14.24 -5.78 -6.93
N ASP A 271 12.97 -5.91 -7.33
CA ASP A 271 12.52 -6.97 -8.26
C ASP A 271 12.46 -6.50 -9.73
N ILE A 272 12.84 -5.24 -10.02
CA ILE A 272 12.79 -4.65 -11.35
C ILE A 272 14.19 -4.56 -11.95
N LEU A 273 14.43 -5.34 -12.99
CA LEU A 273 15.73 -5.47 -13.65
C LEU A 273 15.85 -4.61 -14.92
N GLY A 274 14.72 -4.28 -15.54
CA GLY A 274 14.67 -3.49 -16.76
C GLY A 274 13.43 -2.63 -16.87
N ILE A 275 13.53 -1.56 -17.66
CA ILE A 275 12.50 -0.54 -17.83
C ILE A 275 12.19 -0.39 -19.32
N ARG A 276 10.91 -0.34 -19.67
CA ARG A 276 10.44 0.10 -20.99
C ARG A 276 9.72 1.43 -20.82
N ILE A 277 9.90 2.34 -21.76
CA ILE A 277 9.27 3.66 -21.74
C ILE A 277 8.40 3.77 -22.99
N VAL A 278 7.12 4.06 -22.79
CA VAL A 278 6.14 4.30 -23.85
C VAL A 278 5.64 5.73 -23.68
N ILE A 279 5.60 6.48 -24.77
CA ILE A 279 5.17 7.89 -24.74
C ILE A 279 4.05 8.10 -25.75
N ASP A 280 3.00 8.82 -25.32
CA ASP A 280 1.82 9.16 -26.11
C ASP A 280 1.22 7.91 -26.78
N ASN A 281 0.89 6.91 -25.95
CA ASN A 281 0.37 5.61 -26.39
C ASN A 281 1.22 4.91 -27.49
N GLY A 282 2.54 5.19 -27.52
CA GLY A 282 3.48 4.62 -28.49
C GLY A 282 3.60 5.40 -29.80
N ALA A 283 3.02 6.59 -29.91
CA ALA A 283 3.19 7.47 -31.07
C ALA A 283 4.62 8.03 -31.18
N VAL A 284 5.33 8.14 -30.04
CA VAL A 284 6.71 8.61 -29.96
C VAL A 284 7.66 7.42 -29.86
N ASN A 285 8.54 7.28 -30.86
CA ASN A 285 9.51 6.18 -30.92
C ASN A 285 10.92 6.56 -30.42
N THR A 286 11.17 7.86 -30.20
CA THR A 286 12.49 8.35 -29.78
C THR A 286 12.36 9.33 -28.63
N PHE A 287 13.09 9.08 -27.55
CA PHE A 287 13.21 9.99 -26.43
C PHE A 287 14.14 11.15 -26.79
N ARG A 288 13.59 12.36 -26.79
CA ARG A 288 14.24 13.64 -27.13
C ARG A 288 15.08 13.56 -28.42
N ASP A 289 14.52 12.92 -29.44
CA ASP A 289 15.09 12.71 -30.79
C ASP A 289 16.41 11.94 -30.86
N GLU A 290 16.91 11.37 -29.74
CA GLU A 290 18.23 10.74 -29.67
C GLU A 290 18.19 9.24 -29.34
N ILE A 291 17.29 8.82 -28.44
CA ILE A 291 17.29 7.45 -27.91
C ILE A 291 16.08 6.70 -28.42
N ASP A 292 16.31 5.59 -29.11
CA ASP A 292 15.26 4.67 -29.55
C ASP A 292 14.53 4.06 -28.33
N LEU A 293 13.21 4.18 -28.27
CA LEU A 293 12.38 3.68 -27.18
C LEU A 293 11.94 2.22 -27.37
N ASP A 294 12.12 1.63 -28.56
CA ASP A 294 11.74 0.23 -28.82
C ASP A 294 12.77 -0.77 -28.28
N GLN A 295 13.07 -0.64 -26.98
CA GLN A 295 14.00 -1.49 -26.26
C GLN A 295 13.70 -1.51 -24.76
N THR A 296 14.33 -2.44 -24.05
CA THR A 296 14.35 -2.47 -22.60
C THR A 296 15.68 -1.90 -22.10
N PHE A 297 15.60 -0.92 -21.21
CA PHE A 297 16.74 -0.27 -20.58
C PHE A 297 17.05 -0.93 -19.24
N ASN A 298 18.32 -1.19 -18.98
CA ASN A 298 18.79 -1.69 -17.68
C ASN A 298 19.61 -0.60 -16.99
N MET A 299 19.78 -0.72 -15.68
CA MET A 299 20.52 0.27 -14.89
C MET A 299 21.92 0.55 -15.48
N ASN A 300 22.21 1.82 -15.72
CA ASN A 300 23.50 2.27 -16.23
C ASN A 300 24.33 2.88 -15.10
N ARG A 301 25.25 2.07 -14.55
CA ARG A 301 26.14 2.50 -13.46
C ARG A 301 27.26 3.42 -13.93
N ALA A 302 27.62 3.42 -15.21
CA ALA A 302 28.77 4.14 -15.73
C ALA A 302 28.60 5.66 -15.68
N ILE A 303 27.36 6.14 -15.65
CA ILE A 303 27.03 7.57 -15.58
C ILE A 303 26.69 8.03 -14.15
N ILE A 304 26.80 7.14 -13.16
CA ILE A 304 26.59 7.51 -11.75
C ILE A 304 27.91 8.05 -11.19
N GLN A 305 27.87 9.23 -10.58
CA GLN A 305 29.01 9.85 -9.92
C GLN A 305 29.65 8.90 -8.90
N GLY A 306 30.97 8.67 -9.02
CA GLY A 306 31.74 7.82 -8.10
C GLY A 306 31.84 6.34 -8.48
N SER A 307 31.19 5.90 -9.56
CA SER A 307 31.26 4.53 -10.10
C SER A 307 32.66 4.08 -10.56
N GLY A 308 33.63 5.00 -10.63
CA GLY A 308 35.04 4.72 -10.94
C GLY A 308 35.97 4.46 -9.75
N SER A 309 35.48 4.33 -8.50
CA SER A 309 36.38 4.28 -7.33
C SER A 309 35.94 3.41 -6.13
N SER A 310 35.21 2.31 -6.33
CA SER A 310 34.89 1.39 -5.23
C SER A 310 34.83 -0.10 -5.63
N GLU A 311 35.71 -0.54 -6.52
CA GLU A 311 35.99 -1.97 -6.73
C GLU A 311 37.50 -2.21 -6.62
N MET A 312 38.03 -2.20 -5.39
CA MET A 312 39.24 -2.96 -5.03
C MET A 312 39.44 -2.96 -3.51
N GLU A 313 39.87 -4.13 -3.01
CA GLU A 313 40.34 -4.45 -1.65
C GLU A 313 39.32 -5.05 -0.66
N ALA A 314 38.95 -6.30 -0.93
CA ALA A 314 38.90 -7.32 0.10
C ALA A 314 39.51 -8.62 -0.45
N GLU A 315 40.83 -8.77 -0.32
CA GLU A 315 41.53 -10.04 0.01
C GLU A 315 43.04 -9.91 -0.18
N SER A 316 43.78 -10.18 0.90
CA SER A 316 45.13 -10.77 0.97
C SER A 316 46.04 -10.03 1.97
N ALA A 317 46.18 -10.60 3.17
CA ALA A 317 47.45 -11.13 3.67
C ALA A 317 47.39 -11.25 5.20
N GLY A 318 47.35 -12.49 5.70
CA GLY A 318 47.90 -12.79 7.02
C GLY A 318 49.42 -12.77 6.95
N GLU A 319 50.09 -12.33 8.02
CA GLU A 319 51.03 -13.12 8.81
C GLU A 319 51.76 -12.29 9.90
N THR A 320 51.60 -12.73 11.16
CA THR A 320 52.56 -12.81 12.29
C THR A 320 53.18 -11.58 12.97
N ILE A 321 52.73 -11.39 14.23
CA ILE A 321 53.43 -11.24 15.54
C ILE A 321 54.71 -10.35 15.63
N GLN A 322 54.69 -9.38 16.55
CA GLN A 322 55.72 -9.25 17.59
C GLN A 322 55.26 -8.47 18.84
N ASN A 323 55.49 -9.11 20.00
CA ASN A 323 55.35 -8.60 21.36
C ASN A 323 56.20 -7.34 21.62
N SER A 324 55.74 -6.48 22.52
CA SER A 324 56.56 -6.06 23.67
C SER A 324 55.69 -5.49 24.79
N GLU A 325 55.90 -6.05 25.97
CA GLU A 325 55.47 -5.58 27.28
C GLU A 325 56.25 -4.31 27.64
N GLU A 326 55.63 -3.35 28.32
CA GLU A 326 56.25 -2.79 29.53
C GLU A 326 55.24 -2.06 30.41
N GLU A 327 55.61 -2.02 31.68
CA GLU A 327 54.77 -2.10 32.87
C GLU A 327 54.89 -0.79 33.67
N THR A 328 53.99 -0.61 34.66
CA THR A 328 54.08 0.28 35.84
C THR A 328 53.81 1.79 35.61
N GLN A 329 53.14 2.54 36.50
CA GLN A 329 52.95 2.36 37.94
C GLN A 329 51.78 3.21 38.48
N GLU A 330 51.13 2.71 39.52
CA GLU A 330 50.05 3.31 40.31
C GLU A 330 50.49 4.48 41.22
N THR A 331 49.55 5.37 41.57
CA THR A 331 49.32 5.87 42.94
C THR A 331 47.90 6.48 42.99
N VAL A 332 46.85 5.80 43.47
CA VAL A 332 46.39 5.49 44.85
C VAL A 332 45.88 6.69 45.68
N GLY A 333 44.58 6.62 45.98
CA GLY A 333 43.96 7.03 47.26
C GLY A 333 42.91 8.15 47.14
N ASN A 334 41.67 8.05 47.64
CA ASN A 334 40.93 7.04 48.42
C ASN A 334 39.46 7.54 48.46
N THR A 335 38.43 6.83 47.95
CA THR A 335 37.59 5.77 48.55
C THR A 335 36.77 6.14 49.79
N GLN A 336 35.44 6.00 49.69
CA GLN A 336 34.50 5.22 50.55
C GLN A 336 33.06 5.63 50.19
N GLY A 337 32.05 4.77 49.99
CA GLY A 337 31.87 3.31 50.07
C GLY A 337 30.34 3.05 49.90
N ILE A 338 29.90 2.07 49.09
CA ILE A 338 29.60 0.64 49.41
C ILE A 338 28.07 0.41 49.45
N GLN A 339 27.53 -0.26 48.42
CA GLN A 339 26.99 -1.66 48.33
C GLN A 339 25.47 -1.73 48.61
N GLU A 340 24.66 -2.53 47.91
CA GLU A 340 24.79 -3.98 47.73
C GLU A 340 24.01 -4.52 46.52
N ILE A 341 24.37 -5.76 46.15
CA ILE A 341 24.06 -6.55 44.95
C ILE A 341 23.05 -7.64 45.34
N GLU A 342 22.22 -8.13 44.40
CA GLU A 342 21.99 -9.59 44.30
C GLU A 342 21.62 -10.02 42.87
N THR A 343 22.45 -10.93 42.37
CA THR A 343 22.41 -11.70 41.11
C THR A 343 21.70 -13.02 41.31
N LEU A 344 21.21 -13.65 40.22
CA LEU A 344 21.30 -15.11 40.05
C LEU A 344 21.27 -15.48 38.56
N GLU A 345 22.41 -15.98 38.07
CA GLU A 345 22.58 -16.68 36.80
C GLU A 345 22.11 -18.14 36.92
N THR A 346 21.75 -18.78 35.81
CA THR A 346 22.22 -20.15 35.55
C THR A 346 22.41 -20.38 34.04
N ALA A 347 23.61 -20.86 33.69
CA ALA A 347 24.04 -21.46 32.43
C ALA A 347 23.04 -22.55 31.94
N GLY A 348 22.96 -22.96 30.68
CA GLY A 348 23.84 -22.95 29.52
C GLY A 348 23.46 -24.17 28.67
N ASN A 349 23.77 -24.16 27.37
CA ASN A 349 24.22 -25.29 26.54
C ASN A 349 23.77 -25.10 25.08
N THR A 350 24.74 -24.79 24.22
CA THR A 350 24.61 -24.85 22.77
C THR A 350 25.09 -26.23 22.34
N GLN A 351 24.19 -27.07 21.82
CA GLN A 351 24.57 -28.23 21.01
C GLN A 351 23.77 -28.21 19.71
N GLY A 352 24.50 -28.36 18.61
CA GLY A 352 23.97 -28.35 17.26
C GLY A 352 22.96 -29.47 17.02
N ILE A 353 22.07 -29.21 16.07
CA ILE A 353 21.25 -30.24 15.44
C ILE A 353 21.54 -30.17 13.94
N GLN A 354 21.92 -31.34 13.45
CA GLN A 354 22.22 -31.66 12.06
C GLN A 354 20.99 -31.52 11.18
N GLU A 355 21.25 -31.16 9.93
CA GLU A 355 20.38 -31.38 8.79
C GLU A 355 19.78 -32.80 8.82
N THR A 356 18.47 -32.88 8.65
CA THR A 356 17.81 -34.14 8.25
C THR A 356 17.10 -33.88 6.94
N GLU A 357 17.72 -34.34 5.86
CA GLU A 357 17.04 -34.60 4.59
C GLU A 357 15.86 -35.54 4.84
N VAL A 358 14.66 -35.12 4.45
CA VAL A 358 13.55 -36.06 4.25
C VAL A 358 13.58 -36.48 2.79
N GLN A 359 14.12 -37.68 2.55
CA GLN A 359 13.88 -38.44 1.33
C GLN A 359 12.43 -38.93 1.34
N GLU A 360 11.57 -38.38 0.49
CA GLU A 360 10.33 -39.05 0.13
C GLU A 360 10.59 -40.06 -1.00
N THR A 361 10.55 -41.33 -0.61
CA THR A 361 10.54 -42.51 -1.47
C THR A 361 9.31 -42.53 -2.38
N ALA A 362 9.57 -42.69 -3.68
CA ALA A 362 8.57 -43.01 -4.69
C ALA A 362 7.82 -44.32 -4.35
N GLY A 363 6.51 -44.20 -4.11
CA GLY A 363 5.58 -45.30 -3.94
C GLY A 363 4.53 -45.30 -5.04
N ASN A 364 4.65 -46.28 -5.94
CA ASN A 364 3.79 -46.54 -7.09
C ASN A 364 2.33 -46.81 -6.66
N ILE A 365 1.35 -46.06 -7.19
CA ILE A 365 -0.07 -46.44 -7.10
C ILE A 365 -0.69 -46.37 -8.50
N GLN A 366 -1.03 -47.55 -9.02
CA GLN A 366 -1.78 -47.74 -10.25
C GLN A 366 -3.25 -47.34 -10.06
N GLY A 367 -3.75 -46.56 -11.02
CA GLY A 367 -5.07 -46.78 -11.63
C GLY A 367 -6.28 -46.22 -10.89
N VAL A 368 -6.73 -45.03 -11.30
CA VAL A 368 -8.15 -44.68 -11.30
C VAL A 368 -8.48 -44.11 -12.67
N GLN A 369 -9.45 -44.73 -13.34
CA GLN A 369 -9.95 -44.31 -14.65
C GLN A 369 -10.75 -43.02 -14.52
N GLU A 370 -10.45 -42.04 -15.36
CA GLU A 370 -11.32 -40.93 -15.65
C GLU A 370 -12.62 -41.45 -16.27
N THR A 371 -13.75 -40.99 -15.73
CA THR A 371 -15.08 -41.16 -16.33
C THR A 371 -15.46 -39.82 -16.95
N GLU A 372 -15.62 -39.80 -18.27
CA GLU A 372 -16.14 -38.64 -19.01
C GLU A 372 -17.58 -38.31 -18.59
N PRO A 373 -17.98 -37.03 -18.54
CA PRO A 373 -19.37 -36.67 -18.33
C PRO A 373 -20.22 -36.99 -19.58
N GLN A 374 -21.33 -37.70 -19.36
CA GLN A 374 -22.30 -38.01 -20.41
C GLN A 374 -23.06 -36.75 -20.87
N GLU A 375 -23.11 -36.55 -22.19
CA GLU A 375 -24.04 -35.62 -22.84
C GLU A 375 -25.49 -36.03 -22.55
N ILE A 376 -26.24 -35.13 -21.91
CA ILE A 376 -27.67 -35.30 -21.70
C ILE A 376 -28.39 -34.73 -22.93
N ASN A 377 -28.74 -35.60 -23.87
CA ASN A 377 -29.63 -35.27 -24.98
C ASN A 377 -31.07 -35.07 -24.47
N GLY A 378 -31.37 -33.84 -24.07
CA GLY A 378 -32.71 -33.36 -23.72
C GLY A 378 -33.47 -32.91 -24.97
N ASN A 379 -34.32 -33.80 -25.48
CA ASN A 379 -35.22 -33.58 -26.60
C ASN A 379 -36.32 -32.58 -26.19
N ILE A 380 -36.23 -31.30 -26.60
CA ILE A 380 -37.31 -30.33 -26.44
C ILE A 380 -38.18 -30.37 -27.70
N GLN A 381 -39.39 -30.92 -27.55
CA GLN A 381 -40.44 -30.84 -28.56
C GLN A 381 -40.93 -29.39 -28.69
N GLU A 382 -40.85 -28.84 -29.90
CA GLU A 382 -41.65 -27.69 -30.33
C GLU A 382 -43.13 -27.99 -30.12
N VAL A 383 -43.80 -27.23 -29.26
CA VAL A 383 -45.25 -27.08 -29.30
C VAL A 383 -45.54 -25.81 -30.09
N GLN A 384 -45.94 -25.98 -31.35
CA GLN A 384 -46.57 -24.94 -32.14
C GLN A 384 -47.97 -24.69 -31.58
N GLU A 385 -48.19 -23.51 -30.99
CA GLU A 385 -49.55 -22.99 -30.82
C GLU A 385 -50.01 -22.27 -32.08
N THR A 386 -51.03 -22.86 -32.69
CA THR A 386 -51.77 -22.37 -33.85
C THR A 386 -52.82 -21.34 -33.44
N GLY A 387 -52.65 -20.09 -33.90
CA GLY A 387 -53.65 -19.12 -34.40
C GLY A 387 -55.04 -18.93 -33.77
N ALA A 388 -55.28 -17.70 -33.27
CA ALA A 388 -56.31 -16.69 -33.66
C ALA A 388 -57.82 -17.04 -33.59
N PRO A 389 -58.79 -16.10 -33.80
CA PRO A 389 -58.77 -14.63 -33.89
C PRO A 389 -59.86 -13.90 -33.04
N SER A 390 -59.75 -12.56 -32.92
CA SER A 390 -60.80 -11.50 -33.07
C SER A 390 -60.53 -10.31 -32.16
#